data_AF-X1V156-F1
#
_entry.id   AF-X1V156-F1
#
_cell.length_a   1.000
_cell.length_b   1.000
_cell.length_c   1.000
_cell.angle_alpha   90.00
_cell.angle_beta   90.00
_cell.angle_gamma   90.00
#
_symmetry.space_group_name_H-M   'P 1'
#
loop_
_entity.id
_entity.type
_entity.pdbx_description
1 polymer ?
#
loop_
_entity_poly.entity_id
_entity_poly.type
_entity_poly.pdbx_seq_one_letter_code
_entity_poly.pdbx_strand_id
1 'polypeptide(L)'
;DEGYLPYHARRSMAATSVEMSQILNLSRQRDQTLIFVTQEARQIDRNVASSANVVVFKDLGFLQLEFDRRELNKIATSAREAFTTIVTGDKRRCSYVYSPDSDFMGLMENSLPTFWKDKLSHIFATPGEVIPRAPKKTRLDQRIERAKQLKQQGLSLGKIARLMGVTKSTIKNYLEDYPYKR
;
A
#
# COMPACT_ATOMS: atom_id res chain seq x y z
N ASP A 1 -8.43 -1.57 3.24
CA ASP A 1 -8.77 -0.89 4.50
C ASP A 1 -7.58 -0.13 5.08
N GLU A 2 -6.73 0.47 4.23
CA GLU A 2 -5.32 0.72 4.59
C GLU A 2 -4.77 2.09 4.11
N GLY A 3 -5.59 2.94 3.49
CA GLY A 3 -5.18 4.29 3.10
C GLY A 3 -4.79 5.19 4.28
N TYR A 4 -5.19 4.82 5.50
CA TYR A 4 -4.92 5.57 6.73
C TYR A 4 -3.46 5.47 7.21
N LEU A 5 -2.75 4.37 6.96
CA LEU A 5 -1.40 4.15 7.49
C LEU A 5 -0.34 5.11 6.90
N PRO A 6 -0.33 5.39 5.57
CA PRO A 6 0.58 6.38 5.01
C PRO A 6 0.02 7.82 5.00
N TYR A 7 -1.30 8.03 4.95
CA TYR A 7 -1.89 9.31 4.54
C TYR A 7 -2.94 9.90 5.49
N HIS A 8 -2.82 9.58 6.78
CA HIS A 8 -3.71 10.09 7.82
C HIS A 8 -3.76 11.64 7.86
N ALA A 9 -4.96 12.20 7.76
CA ALA A 9 -5.23 13.65 7.86
C ALA A 9 -4.63 14.36 9.11
N ARG A 10 -4.25 13.65 10.17
CA ARG A 10 -3.56 14.25 11.34
C ARG A 10 -2.10 14.62 11.08
N ARG A 11 -1.50 14.26 9.93
CA ARG A 11 -0.16 14.70 9.49
C ARG A 11 -0.19 15.92 8.55
N SER A 12 -1.24 16.73 8.61
CA SER A 12 -1.52 17.87 7.71
C SER A 12 -0.47 19.01 7.68
N MET A 13 0.70 18.88 8.33
CA MET A 13 1.79 19.87 8.30
C MET A 13 3.21 19.26 8.20
N ALA A 14 3.35 18.01 7.74
CA ALA A 14 4.65 17.35 7.56
C ALA A 14 4.95 17.10 6.08
N ALA A 15 6.23 16.98 5.70
CA ALA A 15 6.73 16.76 4.33
C ALA A 15 5.92 15.76 3.48
N THR A 16 5.30 14.76 4.11
CA THR A 16 4.36 13.81 3.54
C THR A 16 3.11 14.39 2.86
N SER A 17 2.59 15.55 3.28
CA SER A 17 1.43 16.18 2.61
C SER A 17 1.82 16.83 1.28
N VAL A 18 3.04 17.38 1.21
CA VAL A 18 3.63 17.91 -0.03
C VAL A 18 3.87 16.77 -1.02
N GLU A 19 4.41 15.64 -0.54
CA GLU A 19 4.57 14.43 -1.35
C GLU A 19 3.24 13.90 -1.88
N MET A 20 2.17 13.89 -1.07
CA MET A 20 0.83 13.49 -1.53
C MET A 20 0.33 14.40 -2.67
N SER A 21 0.43 15.71 -2.50
CA SER A 21 0.05 16.67 -3.54
C SER A 21 0.89 16.50 -4.82
N GLN A 22 2.19 16.19 -4.69
CA GLN A 22 3.05 15.87 -5.83
C GLN A 22 2.63 14.57 -6.51
N ILE A 23 2.32 13.51 -5.75
CA ILE A 23 1.84 12.24 -6.30
C ILE A 23 0.51 12.43 -7.03
N LEU A 24 -0.44 13.15 -6.46
CA LEU A 24 -1.72 13.47 -7.11
C LEU A 24 -1.50 14.19 -8.44
N ASN A 25 -0.68 15.24 -8.46
CA ASN A 25 -0.43 16.01 -9.69
C ASN A 25 0.35 15.21 -10.74
N LEU A 26 1.37 14.46 -10.32
CA LEU A 26 2.18 13.64 -11.22
C LEU A 26 1.40 12.44 -11.76
N SER A 27 0.48 11.86 -10.98
CA SER A 27 -0.32 10.71 -11.40
C SER A 27 -1.17 11.03 -12.63
N ARG A 28 -1.77 12.22 -12.69
CA ARG A 28 -2.51 12.71 -13.86
C ARG A 28 -1.64 12.86 -15.10
N GLN A 29 -0.41 13.35 -14.93
CA GLN A 29 0.54 13.49 -16.05
C GLN A 29 1.11 12.16 -16.54
N ARG A 30 1.14 11.14 -15.68
CA ARG A 30 1.73 9.83 -15.94
C ARG A 30 0.71 8.75 -16.29
N ASP A 31 -0.56 9.15 -16.49
CA ASP A 31 -1.67 8.24 -16.77
C ASP A 31 -1.77 7.10 -15.74
N GLN A 32 -1.65 7.45 -14.45
CA GLN A 32 -1.71 6.50 -13.35
C GLN A 32 -3.04 6.61 -12.61
N THR A 33 -3.72 5.48 -12.43
CA THR A 33 -4.92 5.40 -11.60
C THR A 33 -4.54 5.30 -10.12
N LEU A 34 -5.02 6.24 -9.31
CA LEU A 34 -4.89 6.21 -7.85
C LEU A 34 -6.22 5.80 -7.23
N ILE A 35 -6.18 4.78 -6.37
CA ILE A 35 -7.36 4.30 -5.64
C ILE A 35 -7.11 4.51 -4.15
N PHE A 36 -7.94 5.35 -3.53
CA PHE A 36 -7.90 5.61 -2.09
C PHE A 36 -9.03 4.84 -1.41
N VAL A 37 -8.69 3.99 -0.46
CA VAL A 37 -9.65 3.19 0.31
C VAL A 37 -9.56 3.56 1.78
N THR A 38 -10.65 4.08 2.33
CA THR A 38 -10.78 4.52 3.73
C THR A 38 -12.09 4.00 4.33
N GLN A 39 -12.14 3.84 5.66
CA GLN A 39 -13.39 3.58 6.39
C GLN A 39 -14.20 4.85 6.58
N GLU A 40 -13.51 5.97 6.84
CA GLU A 40 -14.13 7.26 7.13
C GLU A 40 -13.52 8.32 6.21
N ALA A 41 -14.33 9.14 5.57
CA ALA A 41 -13.84 10.12 4.61
C ALA A 41 -13.03 11.24 5.29
N ARG A 42 -13.26 11.50 6.58
CA ARG A 42 -12.45 12.45 7.38
C ARG A 42 -10.95 12.14 7.37
N GLN A 43 -10.59 10.88 7.16
CA GLN A 43 -9.21 10.39 7.18
C GLN A 43 -8.42 10.74 5.90
N ILE A 44 -9.11 10.90 4.77
CA ILE A 44 -8.52 11.26 3.47
C ILE A 44 -8.14 12.75 3.48
N ASP A 45 -7.05 13.16 2.85
CA ASP A 45 -6.69 14.58 2.71
C ASP A 45 -7.74 15.36 1.90
N ARG A 46 -7.99 16.62 2.25
CA ARG A 46 -9.00 17.45 1.57
C ARG A 46 -8.74 17.55 0.06
N ASN A 47 -7.49 17.67 -0.34
CA ASN A 47 -7.11 17.79 -1.75
C ASN A 47 -7.39 16.50 -2.52
N VAL A 48 -7.25 15.33 -1.89
CA VAL A 48 -7.62 14.05 -2.51
C VAL A 48 -9.13 14.01 -2.76
N ALA A 49 -9.93 14.34 -1.74
CA ALA A 49 -11.38 14.32 -1.84
C ALA A 49 -11.91 15.31 -2.89
N SER A 50 -11.33 16.52 -2.97
CA SER A 50 -11.73 17.53 -3.97
C SER A 50 -11.24 17.23 -5.38
N SER A 51 -10.24 16.35 -5.54
CA SER A 51 -9.63 16.01 -6.84
C SER A 51 -10.15 14.70 -7.44
N ALA A 52 -10.98 13.97 -6.70
CA ALA A 52 -11.46 12.66 -7.11
C ALA A 52 -12.39 12.75 -8.33
N ASN A 53 -12.06 12.01 -9.39
CA ASN A 53 -12.92 11.85 -10.58
C ASN A 53 -14.09 10.90 -10.33
N VAL A 54 -13.90 9.93 -9.44
CA VAL A 54 -14.92 8.94 -9.08
C VAL A 54 -14.92 8.79 -7.56
N VAL A 55 -16.11 8.85 -6.97
CA VAL A 55 -16.32 8.57 -5.55
C VAL A 55 -17.24 7.37 -5.43
N VAL A 56 -16.82 6.40 -4.63
CA VAL A 56 -17.57 5.16 -4.41
C VAL A 56 -17.83 5.00 -2.92
N PHE A 57 -19.11 4.84 -2.55
CA PHE A 57 -19.54 4.60 -1.19
C PHE A 57 -20.05 3.16 -1.02
N LYS A 58 -19.68 2.55 0.11
CA LYS A 58 -20.34 1.37 0.65
C LYS A 58 -21.50 1.80 1.54
N ASP A 59 -22.27 0.84 2.04
CA ASP A 59 -23.32 1.12 3.02
C ASP A 59 -22.73 1.90 4.21
N LEU A 60 -23.27 3.10 4.44
CA LEU A 60 -22.70 4.06 5.38
C LEU A 60 -23.29 3.86 6.77
N GLY A 61 -22.45 3.99 7.79
CA GLY A 61 -22.90 4.00 9.18
C GLY A 61 -23.80 5.21 9.49
N PHE A 62 -24.66 5.08 10.49
CA PHE A 62 -25.62 6.13 10.86
C PHE A 62 -24.95 7.49 11.17
N LEU A 63 -23.88 7.48 11.96
CA LEU A 63 -23.13 8.67 12.36
C LEU A 63 -22.12 9.15 11.30
N GLN A 64 -21.89 8.34 10.26
CA GLN A 64 -20.82 8.61 9.30
C GLN A 64 -21.08 9.92 8.53
N LEU A 65 -22.34 10.23 8.21
CA LEU A 65 -22.72 11.50 7.56
C LEU A 65 -22.45 12.76 8.39
N GLU A 66 -22.53 12.65 9.73
CA GLU A 66 -22.30 13.79 10.61
C GLU A 66 -20.81 14.10 10.79
N PHE A 67 -19.97 13.06 10.75
CA PHE A 67 -18.54 13.16 11.01
C PHE A 67 -17.65 13.11 9.75
N ASP A 68 -18.25 12.89 8.57
CA ASP A 68 -17.53 12.89 7.31
C ASP A 68 -17.22 14.31 6.78
N ARG A 69 -16.46 14.34 5.69
CA ARG A 69 -16.04 15.59 5.04
C ARG A 69 -17.22 16.27 4.37
N ARG A 70 -17.39 17.56 4.68
CA ARG A 70 -18.45 18.41 4.12
C ARG A 70 -18.53 18.39 2.60
N GLU A 71 -17.40 18.28 1.91
CA GLU A 71 -17.33 18.16 0.45
C GLU A 71 -18.08 16.95 -0.10
N LEU A 72 -18.12 15.86 0.69
CA LEU A 72 -18.72 14.59 0.30
C LEU A 72 -20.14 14.41 0.87
N ASN A 73 -20.55 15.22 1.85
CA ASN A 73 -21.83 15.05 2.55
C ASN A 73 -23.02 14.97 1.60
N LYS A 74 -23.09 15.79 0.54
CA LYS A 74 -24.20 15.73 -0.42
C LYS A 74 -24.29 14.36 -1.09
N ILE A 75 -23.16 13.85 -1.59
CA ILE A 75 -23.08 12.58 -2.30
C ILE A 75 -23.29 11.42 -1.31
N ALA A 76 -22.74 11.54 -0.10
CA ALA A 76 -22.88 10.54 0.95
C ALA A 76 -24.34 10.43 1.43
N THR A 77 -25.08 11.54 1.53
CA THR A 77 -26.51 11.52 1.84
C THR A 77 -27.29 10.77 0.76
N SER A 78 -27.06 11.09 -0.52
CA SER A 78 -27.69 10.38 -1.63
C SER A 78 -27.31 8.89 -1.66
N ALA A 79 -26.07 8.55 -1.30
CA ALA A 79 -25.64 7.17 -1.16
C ALA A 79 -26.44 6.44 -0.07
N ARG A 80 -26.56 7.04 1.13
CA ARG A 80 -27.33 6.47 2.24
C ARG A 80 -28.78 6.25 1.85
N GLU A 81 -29.42 7.24 1.23
CA GLU A 81 -30.80 7.12 0.73
C GLU A 81 -30.92 6.01 -0.32
N ALA A 82 -29.96 5.88 -1.22
CA ALA A 82 -29.97 4.78 -2.17
C ALA A 82 -29.87 3.41 -1.46
N PHE A 83 -29.02 3.27 -0.44
CA PHE A 83 -28.89 2.03 0.34
C PHE A 83 -30.11 1.69 1.20
N THR A 84 -31.02 2.63 1.50
CA THR A 84 -32.29 2.30 2.17
C THR A 84 -33.32 1.70 1.20
N THR A 85 -33.19 1.94 -0.11
CA THR A 85 -34.05 1.32 -1.13
C THR A 85 -33.79 -0.18 -1.30
N ILE A 86 -32.62 -0.66 -0.86
CA ILE A 86 -32.28 -2.09 -0.89
C ILE A 86 -32.97 -2.79 0.29
N VAL A 87 -34.18 -3.29 0.02
CA VAL A 87 -35.01 -4.03 1.00
C VAL A 87 -34.63 -5.52 1.05
N THR A 88 -34.18 -6.08 -0.07
CA THR A 88 -33.79 -7.49 -0.20
C THR A 88 -32.44 -7.61 -0.92
N GLY A 89 -31.60 -8.55 -0.49
CA GLY A 89 -30.25 -8.76 -1.05
C GLY A 89 -29.10 -8.33 -0.14
N ASP A 90 -27.89 -8.75 -0.52
CA ASP A 90 -26.68 -8.44 0.25
C ASP A 90 -26.12 -7.06 -0.15
N LYS A 91 -26.34 -6.06 0.72
CA LYS A 91 -25.82 -4.70 0.57
C LYS A 91 -24.29 -4.65 0.41
N ARG A 92 -23.56 -5.66 0.90
CA ARG A 92 -22.10 -5.75 0.75
C ARG A 92 -21.68 -5.89 -0.71
N ARG A 93 -22.54 -6.39 -1.59
CA ARG A 93 -22.28 -6.48 -3.03
C ARG A 93 -22.55 -5.17 -3.74
N CYS A 94 -23.34 -4.26 -3.18
CA CYS A 94 -23.67 -2.98 -3.80
C CYS A 94 -22.67 -1.88 -3.43
N SER A 95 -22.44 -0.96 -4.36
CA SER A 95 -21.72 0.29 -4.14
C SER A 95 -22.53 1.43 -4.75
N TYR A 96 -22.56 2.58 -4.07
CA TYR A 96 -23.06 3.80 -4.69
C TYR A 96 -21.91 4.53 -5.36
N VAL A 97 -22.02 4.79 -6.66
CA VAL A 97 -20.96 5.39 -7.47
C VAL A 97 -21.41 6.77 -7.93
N TYR A 98 -20.51 7.74 -7.77
CA TYR A 98 -20.62 9.07 -8.37
C TYR A 98 -19.44 9.28 -9.32
N SER A 99 -19.74 9.41 -10.61
CA SER A 99 -18.78 9.67 -11.68
C SER A 99 -19.36 10.73 -12.64
N PRO A 100 -19.06 12.02 -12.41
CA PRO A 100 -19.57 13.10 -13.27
C PRO A 100 -19.02 13.02 -14.70
N ASP A 101 -17.79 12.56 -14.89
CA ASP A 101 -17.17 12.42 -16.23
C ASP A 101 -17.92 11.40 -17.11
N SER A 102 -18.64 10.45 -16.49
CA SER A 102 -19.46 9.44 -17.17
C SER A 102 -20.97 9.70 -17.05
N ASP A 103 -21.36 10.87 -16.52
CA ASP A 103 -22.75 11.23 -16.20
C ASP A 103 -23.50 10.14 -15.41
N PHE A 104 -22.80 9.53 -14.45
CA PHE A 104 -23.33 8.42 -13.67
C PHE A 104 -23.41 8.75 -12.18
N MET A 105 -24.59 8.52 -11.62
CA MET A 105 -24.83 8.57 -10.17
C MET A 105 -25.87 7.51 -9.81
N GLY A 106 -25.48 6.50 -9.03
CA GLY A 106 -26.41 5.45 -8.64
C GLY A 106 -25.78 4.23 -7.98
N LEU A 107 -26.63 3.26 -7.64
CA LEU A 107 -26.20 1.96 -7.13
C LEU A 107 -25.70 1.07 -8.26
N MET A 108 -24.60 0.37 -7.98
CA MET A 108 -24.04 -0.68 -8.83
C MET A 108 -23.81 -1.93 -8.01
N GLU A 109 -24.14 -3.09 -8.57
CA GLU A 109 -23.79 -4.37 -7.99
C GLU A 109 -22.39 -4.78 -8.45
N ASN A 110 -21.52 -5.12 -7.50
CA ASN A 110 -20.19 -5.62 -7.76
C ASN A 110 -20.18 -7.14 -7.68
N SER A 111 -19.62 -7.77 -8.70
CA SER A 111 -19.21 -9.16 -8.63
C SER A 111 -17.86 -9.27 -7.91
N LEU A 112 -17.65 -10.38 -7.20
CA LEU A 112 -16.32 -10.69 -6.69
C LEU A 112 -15.40 -11.01 -7.88
N PRO A 113 -14.15 -10.53 -7.89
CA PRO A 113 -13.20 -10.93 -8.90
C PRO A 113 -13.05 -12.45 -8.95
N THR A 114 -12.85 -13.02 -10.13
CA THR A 114 -12.74 -14.48 -10.33
C THR A 114 -11.59 -15.12 -9.55
N PHE A 115 -10.59 -14.33 -9.16
CA PHE A 115 -9.46 -14.77 -8.35
C PHE A 115 -9.66 -14.58 -6.83
N TRP A 116 -10.80 -14.02 -6.39
CA TRP A 116 -11.09 -13.82 -4.97
C TRP A 116 -11.24 -15.14 -4.23
N LYS A 117 -10.67 -15.22 -3.03
CA LYS A 117 -10.80 -16.37 -2.11
C LYS A 117 -10.96 -15.83 -0.70
N ASP A 118 -11.77 -16.48 0.15
CA ASP A 118 -11.98 -16.07 1.55
C ASP A 118 -10.67 -15.99 2.36
N LYS A 119 -9.65 -16.76 1.99
CA LYS A 119 -8.33 -16.62 2.62
C LYS A 119 -7.71 -15.23 2.40
N LEU A 120 -7.99 -14.58 1.27
CA LEU A 120 -7.50 -13.23 0.98
C LEU A 120 -8.17 -12.17 1.88
N SER A 121 -9.44 -12.35 2.28
CA SER A 121 -10.16 -11.38 3.12
C SER A 121 -9.69 -11.35 4.57
N HIS A 122 -8.92 -12.35 5.00
CA HIS A 122 -8.45 -12.50 6.37
C HIS A 122 -6.92 -12.46 6.52
N ILE A 123 -6.17 -12.10 5.46
CA ILE A 123 -4.69 -12.02 5.50
C ILE A 123 -4.19 -11.14 6.66
N PHE A 124 -4.94 -10.10 7.00
CA PHE A 124 -4.62 -9.17 8.08
C PHE A 124 -5.46 -9.36 9.35
N ALA A 125 -6.40 -10.31 9.36
CA ALA A 125 -7.21 -10.62 10.54
C ALA A 125 -6.41 -11.45 11.56
N THR A 126 -5.36 -12.14 11.12
CA THR A 126 -4.41 -12.81 12.00
C THR A 126 -3.35 -11.80 12.44
N PRO A 127 -3.28 -11.42 13.73
CA PRO A 127 -2.17 -10.64 14.23
C PRO A 127 -0.93 -11.53 14.20
N GLY A 128 -0.01 -11.24 13.27
CA GLY A 128 1.37 -11.68 13.41
C GLY A 128 1.66 -13.15 13.10
N GLU A 129 1.18 -13.70 11.98
CA GLU A 129 2.11 -14.55 11.23
C GLU A 129 3.15 -13.63 10.60
N VAL A 130 4.20 -13.35 11.39
CA VAL A 130 5.48 -12.98 10.82
C VAL A 130 5.83 -14.13 9.89
N ILE A 131 5.50 -14.00 8.60
CA ILE A 131 6.14 -14.80 7.57
C ILE A 131 7.62 -14.65 7.90
N PRO A 132 8.34 -15.71 8.31
CA PRO A 132 9.73 -15.58 8.66
C PRO A 132 10.39 -15.02 7.40
N ARG A 133 10.72 -13.72 7.43
CA ARG A 133 11.49 -13.11 6.36
C ARG A 133 12.70 -14.01 6.25
N ALA A 134 12.87 -14.66 5.10
CA ALA A 134 14.06 -15.44 4.83
C ALA A 134 15.25 -14.61 5.34
N PRO A 135 16.11 -15.19 6.18
CA PRO A 135 17.09 -14.43 6.95
C PRO A 135 17.81 -13.46 6.02
N LYS A 136 17.81 -12.16 6.39
CA LYS A 136 18.58 -11.13 5.71
C LYS A 136 19.97 -11.69 5.41
N LYS A 137 20.43 -11.52 4.16
CA LYS A 137 21.77 -11.86 3.62
C LYS A 137 22.79 -12.08 4.74
N THR A 138 23.38 -13.27 4.79
CA THR A 138 24.41 -13.72 5.76
C THR A 138 25.22 -12.55 6.34
N ARG A 139 25.31 -12.46 7.68
CA ARG A 139 26.03 -11.40 8.39
C ARG A 139 27.42 -11.20 7.78
N LEU A 140 27.86 -9.95 7.66
CA LEU A 140 29.14 -9.58 7.03
C LEU A 140 30.32 -10.36 7.63
N ASP A 141 30.33 -10.53 8.96
CA ASP A 141 31.39 -11.25 9.68
C ASP A 141 31.49 -12.72 9.25
N GLN A 142 30.35 -13.39 9.10
CA GLN A 142 30.29 -14.79 8.60
C GLN A 142 30.77 -14.90 7.16
N ARG A 143 30.57 -13.87 6.34
CA ARG A 143 31.09 -13.82 4.96
C ARG A 143 32.60 -13.60 4.94
N ILE A 144 33.12 -12.78 5.85
CA ILE A 144 34.56 -12.54 6.02
C ILE A 144 35.27 -13.83 6.47
N GLU A 145 34.75 -14.53 7.48
CA GLU A 145 35.31 -15.80 7.96
C GLU A 145 35.32 -16.87 6.86
N ARG A 146 34.21 -17.00 6.13
CA ARG A 146 34.11 -17.95 5.02
C ARG A 146 35.09 -17.62 3.89
N ALA A 147 35.31 -16.34 3.58
CA ALA A 147 36.31 -15.92 2.60
C ALA A 147 37.75 -16.28 3.06
N LYS A 148 38.05 -16.10 4.37
CA LYS A 148 39.34 -16.48 4.97
C LYS A 148 39.57 -18.00 4.92
N GLN A 149 38.55 -18.80 5.24
CA GLN A 149 38.62 -20.28 5.14
C GLN A 149 38.87 -20.76 3.71
N LEU A 150 38.12 -20.23 2.73
CA LEU A 150 38.31 -20.60 1.32
C LEU A 150 39.70 -20.19 0.81
N LYS A 151 40.26 -19.09 1.32
CA LYS A 151 41.62 -18.66 1.01
C LYS A 151 42.67 -19.61 1.61
N GLN A 152 42.46 -20.10 2.84
CA GLN A 152 43.31 -21.11 3.49
C GLN A 152 43.30 -22.45 2.74
N GLN A 153 42.19 -22.79 2.08
CA GLN A 153 42.08 -23.95 1.18
C GLN A 153 42.81 -23.76 -0.18
N GLY A 154 43.57 -22.68 -0.35
CA GLY A 154 44.37 -22.42 -1.55
C GLY A 154 43.57 -21.90 -2.76
N LEU A 155 42.29 -21.56 -2.59
CA LEU A 155 41.47 -21.08 -3.71
C LEU A 155 41.90 -19.68 -4.17
N SER A 156 41.86 -19.46 -5.49
CA SER A 156 42.12 -18.14 -6.08
C SER A 156 40.98 -17.16 -5.81
N LEU A 157 41.28 -15.87 -5.73
CA LEU A 157 40.28 -14.83 -5.44
C LEU A 157 39.08 -14.85 -6.41
N GLY A 158 39.33 -15.17 -7.68
CA GLY A 158 38.26 -15.30 -8.69
C GLY A 158 37.34 -16.50 -8.44
N LYS A 159 37.89 -17.62 -7.98
CA LYS A 159 37.11 -18.82 -7.64
C LYS A 159 36.29 -18.60 -6.37
N ILE A 160 36.85 -17.92 -5.36
CA ILE A 160 36.14 -17.51 -4.14
C ILE A 160 34.99 -16.55 -4.46
N ALA A 161 35.23 -15.54 -5.30
CA ALA A 161 34.23 -14.57 -5.73
C ALA A 161 33.01 -15.24 -6.40
N ARG A 162 33.27 -16.19 -7.30
CA ARG A 162 32.22 -16.98 -7.96
C ARG A 162 31.43 -17.84 -6.98
N LEU A 163 32.10 -18.50 -6.04
CA LEU A 163 31.46 -19.33 -5.00
C LEU A 163 30.60 -18.51 -4.03
N MET A 164 30.98 -17.27 -3.77
CA MET A 164 30.31 -16.38 -2.80
C MET A 164 29.31 -15.40 -3.42
N GLY A 165 29.16 -15.40 -4.75
CA GLY A 165 28.25 -14.50 -5.46
C GLY A 165 28.59 -13.02 -5.29
N VAL A 166 29.89 -12.68 -5.24
CA VAL A 166 30.39 -11.29 -5.09
C VAL A 166 31.53 -11.00 -6.04
N THR A 167 31.94 -9.74 -6.13
CA THR A 167 33.07 -9.33 -6.96
C THR A 167 34.42 -9.73 -6.34
N LYS A 168 35.45 -9.84 -7.19
CA LYS A 168 36.83 -10.12 -6.74
C LYS A 168 37.36 -9.03 -5.79
N SER A 169 36.96 -7.77 -5.99
CA SER A 169 37.30 -6.65 -5.11
C SER A 169 36.66 -6.79 -3.73
N THR A 170 35.41 -7.23 -3.64
CA THR A 170 34.76 -7.49 -2.35
C THR A 170 35.46 -8.59 -1.55
N ILE A 171 35.92 -9.67 -2.20
CA ILE A 171 36.73 -10.70 -1.54
C ILE A 171 38.08 -10.14 -1.06
N LYS A 172 38.74 -9.31 -1.87
CA LYS A 172 39.98 -8.62 -1.47
C LYS A 172 39.75 -7.79 -0.19
N ASN A 173 38.66 -7.02 -0.16
CA ASN A 173 38.29 -6.21 1.00
C ASN A 173 37.95 -7.07 2.24
N TYR A 174 37.37 -8.27 2.08
CA TYR A 174 37.15 -9.20 3.21
C TYR A 174 38.45 -9.75 3.81
N LEU A 175 39.50 -9.91 2.99
CA LEU A 175 40.78 -10.47 3.43
C LEU A 175 41.73 -9.40 3.98
N GLU A 176 41.66 -8.18 3.47
CA GLU A 176 42.54 -7.06 3.85
C GLU A 176 41.99 -6.20 5.00
N ASP A 177 40.91 -6.64 5.64
CA ASP A 177 40.28 -5.98 6.81
C ASP A 177 39.98 -4.48 6.58
N TYR A 178 39.63 -4.13 5.33
CA TYR A 178 39.30 -2.76 4.96
C TYR A 178 38.02 -2.31 5.70
N PRO A 179 37.97 -1.09 6.26
CA PRO A 179 36.81 -0.62 7.01
C PRO A 179 35.59 -0.53 6.10
N TYR A 180 34.64 -1.44 6.28
CA TYR A 180 33.29 -1.28 5.76
C TYR A 180 32.61 -0.19 6.59
N LYS A 181 32.24 0.94 5.95
CA LYS A 181 31.41 1.96 6.61
C LYS A 181 30.16 1.26 7.15
N ARG A 182 30.01 1.26 8.48
CA ARG A 182 28.82 0.77 9.19
C ARG A 182 27.63 1.67 8.90
#